data_AF-A0A352W1H1-F1
#
_entry.id   AF-A0A352W1H1-F1
#
_cell.length_a   1.000
_cell.length_b   1.000
_cell.length_c   1.000
_cell.angle_alpha   90.00
_cell.angle_beta   90.00
_cell.angle_gamma   90.00
#
_symmetry.space_group_name_H-M   'P 1'
#
loop_
_entity.id
_entity.type
_entity.pdbx_description
1 polymer ?
#
loop_
_entity_poly.entity_id
_entity_poly.type
_entity_poly.pdbx_seq_one_letter_code
_entity_poly.pdbx_strand_id
1 'polypeptide(L)'
;GTLIRETRRTPARGSGVNRWEQLADLLTDCSVLLVNGAGKSPSLVLSGRGISVIEVEGLAAEIAEKIFRREPINIYKKKTVTECGATCRGTGMSCA
;
A
#
# COMPACT_ATOMS: atom_id res chain seq x y z
N GLY A 1 18.69 -15.83 1.02
CA GLY A 1 17.79 -16.98 1.22
C GLY A 1 16.38 -16.52 0.96
N THR A 2 15.55 -17.28 0.27
CA THR A 2 14.23 -16.82 -0.19
C THR A 2 13.29 -16.55 0.99
N LEU A 3 12.79 -15.32 1.11
CA LEU A 3 11.94 -14.83 2.23
C LEU A 3 10.44 -15.05 2.02
N ILE A 4 10.04 -15.64 0.89
CA ILE A 4 8.62 -15.79 0.57
C ILE A 4 8.07 -16.95 1.40
N ARG A 5 7.18 -16.64 2.34
CA ARG A 5 6.50 -17.65 3.16
C ARG A 5 5.29 -18.25 2.44
N GLU A 6 4.51 -17.42 1.75
CA GLU A 6 3.28 -17.84 1.08
C GLU A 6 2.85 -16.82 0.01
N THR A 7 1.79 -17.14 -0.74
CA THR A 7 1.14 -16.22 -1.67
C THR A 7 -0.37 -16.35 -1.55
N ARG A 8 -1.07 -15.24 -1.33
CA ARG A 8 -2.52 -15.18 -1.17
C ARG A 8 -3.15 -14.43 -2.35
N ARG A 9 -4.33 -14.87 -2.79
CA ARG A 9 -5.10 -14.12 -3.80
C ARG A 9 -5.69 -12.87 -3.15
N THR A 10 -5.67 -11.77 -3.89
CA THR A 10 -6.29 -10.52 -3.43
C THR A 10 -7.79 -10.49 -3.78
N PRO A 11 -8.62 -9.74 -3.03
CA PRO A 11 -10.02 -9.56 -3.36
C PRO A 11 -10.21 -8.92 -4.76
N ALA A 12 -11.35 -9.22 -5.39
CA ALA A 12 -11.71 -8.68 -6.69
C ALA A 12 -11.71 -7.13 -6.69
N ARG A 13 -11.43 -6.55 -7.85
CA ARG A 13 -11.53 -5.09 -8.04
C ARG A 13 -12.99 -4.65 -8.05
N GLY A 14 -13.26 -3.38 -7.73
CA GLY A 14 -14.57 -2.76 -7.98
C GLY A 14 -15.52 -2.62 -6.78
N SER A 15 -15.12 -2.97 -5.56
CA SER A 15 -15.98 -2.88 -4.36
C SER A 15 -15.62 -1.74 -3.39
N GLY A 16 -14.81 -0.76 -3.82
CA GLY A 16 -14.49 0.42 -3.01
C GLY A 16 -13.83 0.09 -1.68
N VAL A 17 -14.39 0.61 -0.58
CA VAL A 17 -13.89 0.41 0.80
C VAL A 17 -13.93 -1.05 1.22
N ASN A 18 -15.01 -1.77 0.89
CA ASN A 18 -15.22 -3.17 1.29
C ASN A 18 -14.08 -4.08 0.78
N ARG A 19 -13.51 -3.77 -0.40
CA ARG A 19 -12.31 -4.45 -0.90
C ARG A 19 -11.15 -4.41 0.09
N TRP A 20 -10.91 -3.25 0.70
CA TRP A 20 -9.77 -3.01 1.58
C TRP A 20 -10.00 -3.63 2.97
N GLU A 21 -11.26 -3.70 3.42
CA GLU A 21 -11.63 -4.44 4.62
C GLU A 21 -11.40 -5.94 4.43
N GLN A 22 -11.88 -6.52 3.33
CA GLN A 22 -11.61 -7.92 2.99
C GLN A 22 -10.12 -8.21 2.85
N LEU A 23 -9.35 -7.29 2.27
CA LEU A 23 -7.90 -7.44 2.18
C LEU A 23 -7.25 -7.41 3.57
N ALA A 24 -7.73 -6.57 4.48
CA ALA A 24 -7.24 -6.54 5.85
C ALA A 24 -7.53 -7.85 6.59
N ASP A 25 -8.72 -8.42 6.40
CA ASP A 25 -9.10 -9.71 6.99
C ASP A 25 -8.24 -10.87 6.44
N LEU A 26 -7.73 -10.75 5.21
CA LEU A 26 -6.78 -11.69 4.63
C LEU A 26 -5.34 -11.50 5.12
N LEU A 27 -5.01 -10.42 5.84
CA LEU A 27 -3.65 -10.04 6.25
C LEU A 27 -3.54 -9.84 7.76
N THR A 28 -4.40 -10.47 8.55
CA THR A 28 -4.45 -10.32 10.02
C THR A 28 -3.16 -10.73 10.74
N ASP A 29 -2.31 -11.52 10.08
CA ASP A 29 -1.01 -11.98 10.55
C ASP A 29 0.17 -11.13 10.03
N CYS A 30 -0.12 -10.05 9.29
CA CYS A 30 0.87 -9.14 8.73
C CYS A 30 0.81 -7.78 9.43
N SER A 31 1.97 -7.23 9.81
CA SER A 31 2.05 -5.89 10.44
C SER A 31 2.29 -4.75 9.45
N VAL A 32 2.91 -5.05 8.31
CA VAL A 32 3.36 -4.05 7.32
C VAL A 32 3.01 -4.53 5.91
N LEU A 33 2.43 -3.62 5.12
CA LEU A 33 2.17 -3.83 3.70
C LEU A 33 3.03 -2.86 2.88
N LEU A 34 3.93 -3.44 2.08
CA LEU A 34 4.77 -2.69 1.14
C LEU A 34 4.05 -2.54 -0.21
N VAL A 35 3.90 -1.30 -0.67
CA VAL A 35 3.21 -0.99 -1.92
C VAL A 35 3.97 0.07 -2.71
N ASN A 36 3.75 0.16 -4.02
CA ASN A 36 4.23 1.30 -4.81
C ASN A 36 3.35 2.54 -4.62
N GLY A 37 2.08 2.34 -4.26
CA GLY A 37 1.13 3.39 -3.95
C GLY A 37 -0.22 2.78 -3.60
N ALA A 38 -0.89 3.31 -2.57
CA ALA A 38 -2.22 2.88 -2.17
C ALA A 38 -3.23 4.03 -2.25
N GLY A 39 -2.84 5.24 -1.84
CA GLY A 39 -3.74 6.38 -1.68
C GLY A 39 -4.42 6.43 -0.31
N LYS A 40 -5.09 7.55 0.01
CA LYS A 40 -5.55 7.85 1.38
C LYS A 40 -6.57 6.84 1.92
N SER A 41 -7.59 6.51 1.15
CA SER A 41 -8.69 5.63 1.59
C SER A 41 -8.22 4.22 1.98
N PRO A 42 -7.49 3.46 1.13
CA PRO A 42 -6.96 2.15 1.52
C PRO A 42 -6.01 2.22 2.72
N SER A 43 -5.14 3.23 2.76
CA SER A 43 -4.19 3.38 3.86
C SER A 43 -4.90 3.58 5.21
N LEU A 44 -5.99 4.34 5.24
CA LEU A 44 -6.80 4.54 6.45
C LEU A 44 -7.50 3.25 6.90
N VAL A 45 -8.10 2.50 5.96
CA VAL A 45 -8.79 1.24 6.28
C VAL A 45 -7.81 0.20 6.85
N LEU A 46 -6.67 0.02 6.17
CA LEU A 46 -5.66 -0.96 6.57
C LEU A 46 -4.98 -0.59 7.89
N SER A 47 -4.63 0.68 8.09
CA SER A 47 -4.04 1.14 9.36
C SER A 47 -5.02 1.04 10.53
N GLY A 48 -6.32 1.28 10.31
CA GLY A 48 -7.37 1.03 11.30
C GLY A 48 -7.49 -0.43 11.72
N ARG A 49 -7.00 -1.37 10.89
CA ARG A 49 -6.92 -2.81 11.19
C ARG A 49 -5.54 -3.25 11.70
N GLY A 50 -4.64 -2.30 12.00
CA GLY A 50 -3.30 -2.59 12.53
C GLY A 50 -2.24 -2.88 11.46
N ILE A 51 -2.55 -2.69 10.18
CA ILE A 51 -1.62 -2.94 9.06
C ILE A 51 -1.03 -1.61 8.60
N SER A 52 0.26 -1.42 8.82
CA SER A 52 0.98 -0.22 8.38
C SER A 52 1.27 -0.27 6.88
N VAL A 53 0.69 0.64 6.10
CA VAL A 53 0.95 0.74 4.66
C VAL A 53 2.14 1.65 4.42
N ILE A 54 3.20 1.11 3.80
CA ILE A 54 4.41 1.87 3.49
C ILE A 54 4.59 1.90 1.97
N GLU A 55 4.52 3.10 1.42
CA GLU A 55 4.80 3.34 0.01
C GLU A 55 6.32 3.36 -0.22
N VAL A 56 6.82 2.46 -1.05
CA VAL A 56 8.25 2.28 -1.31
C VAL A 56 8.57 2.17 -2.80
N GLU A 57 9.81 2.47 -3.16
CA GLU A 57 10.41 2.20 -4.47
C GLU A 57 11.53 1.18 -4.34
N GLY A 58 11.67 0.32 -5.35
CA GLY A 58 12.66 -0.76 -5.39
C GLY A 58 12.07 -2.15 -5.24
N LEU A 59 12.93 -3.14 -4.96
CA LEU A 59 12.54 -4.55 -4.86
C LEU A 59 11.96 -4.85 -3.48
N ALA A 60 10.69 -5.28 -3.44
CA ALA A 60 9.99 -5.59 -2.19
C ALA A 60 10.72 -6.64 -1.34
N ALA A 61 11.39 -7.61 -1.96
CA ALA A 61 12.16 -8.64 -1.25
C ALA A 61 13.35 -8.04 -0.47
N GLU A 62 14.12 -7.15 -1.09
CA GLU A 62 15.27 -6.50 -0.45
C GLU A 62 14.83 -5.61 0.73
N ILE A 63 13.75 -4.86 0.53
CA ILE A 63 13.19 -3.98 1.55
C ILE A 63 12.64 -4.80 2.71
N ALA A 64 11.98 -5.93 2.42
CA ALA A 64 11.50 -6.85 3.44
C ALA A 64 12.65 -7.40 4.30
N GLU A 65 13.79 -7.80 3.71
CA GLU A 65 14.97 -8.22 4.49
C GLU A 65 15.40 -7.14 5.48
N LYS A 66 15.48 -5.89 5.00
CA LYS A 66 15.89 -4.76 5.85
C LYS A 66 14.93 -4.56 7.02
N ILE A 67 13.62 -4.65 6.78
CA ILE A 67 12.62 -4.57 7.85
C ILE A 67 12.82 -5.71 8.86
N PHE A 68 13.00 -6.94 8.40
CA PHE A 68 13.24 -8.09 9.30
C PHE A 68 14.52 -7.93 10.13
N ARG A 69 15.56 -7.35 9.55
CA ARG A 69 16.83 -7.04 10.23
C ARG A 69 16.79 -5.78 11.09
N ARG A 70 15.65 -5.09 11.17
CA ARG A 70 15.48 -3.79 11.84
C ARG A 70 16.42 -2.70 11.30
N GLU A 71 16.76 -2.78 10.03
CA GLU A 71 17.53 -1.75 9.33
C GLU A 71 16.61 -0.60 8.87
N PRO A 72 17.13 0.64 8.77
CA PRO A 72 16.38 1.76 8.25
C PRO A 72 16.07 1.58 6.76
N ILE A 73 14.80 1.79 6.38
CA ILE A 73 14.34 1.74 4.98
C ILE A 73 14.03 3.13 4.40
N ASN A 74 14.47 4.21 5.05
CA ASN A 74 14.09 5.58 4.72
C ASN A 74 14.42 5.97 3.27
N ILE A 75 15.51 5.43 2.72
CA ILE A 75 15.91 5.68 1.33
C ILE A 75 14.95 5.09 0.30
N TYR A 76 14.17 4.07 0.67
CA TYR A 76 13.19 3.42 -0.19
C TYR A 76 11.80 4.04 -0.06
N LYS A 77 11.52 4.76 1.03
CA LYS A 77 10.21 5.37 1.24
C LYS A 77 9.98 6.45 0.19
N LYS A 78 8.84 6.37 -0.51
CA LYS A 78 8.42 7.45 -1.39
C LYS A 78 8.25 8.71 -0.56
N LYS A 79 8.94 9.79 -0.96
CA LYS A 79 8.66 11.12 -0.43
C LYS A 79 7.28 11.50 -0.93
N THR A 80 6.33 11.70 -0.03
CA THR A 80 5.02 12.24 -0.38
C THR A 80 5.22 13.65 -0.89
N VAL A 81 5.19 13.83 -2.21
CA VAL A 81 5.03 15.14 -2.83
C VAL A 81 3.57 15.56 -2.63
N THR A 82 3.25 15.98 -1.41
CA THR A 82 2.00 16.65 -1.09
C THR A 82 2.31 17.96 -0.41
N GLU A 83 2.85 18.88 -1.19
CA GLU A 83 2.70 20.31 -0.95
C GLU A 83 2.22 20.96 -2.25
N CYS A 84 0.93 21.35 -2.22
CA CYS A 84 0.18 22.29 -3.06
C CYS A 84 0.37 22.34 -4.60
N GLY A 85 -0.69 21.97 -5.35
CA GLY A 85 -0.93 22.65 -6.63
C GLY A 85 -1.76 21.98 -7.73
N ALA A 86 -2.05 20.68 -7.71
CA ALA A 86 -2.74 20.04 -8.84
C ALA A 86 -4.22 19.74 -8.53
N THR A 87 -5.07 20.73 -8.80
CA THR A 87 -6.50 20.52 -9.05
C THR A 87 -6.69 19.59 -10.24
N CYS A 88 -6.81 18.28 -9.98
CA CYS A 88 -7.56 17.37 -10.85
C CYS A 88 -8.99 17.31 -10.35
N ARG A 89 -9.75 18.40 -10.54
CA ARG A 89 -11.21 18.32 -10.56
C ARG A 89 -11.58 17.69 -11.89
N GLY A 90 -11.92 16.41 -11.87
CA GLY A 90 -12.48 15.73 -13.05
C GLY A 90 -13.86 16.29 -13.37
N THR A 91 -13.93 17.39 -14.12
CA THR A 91 -15.13 17.70 -14.90
C THR A 91 -15.12 16.76 -16.09
N GLY A 92 -15.83 15.64 -15.96
CA GLY A 92 -16.08 14.71 -17.05
C GLY A 92 -16.93 15.37 -18.13
N MET A 93 -16.30 16.07 -19.06
CA MET A 93 -16.94 16.46 -20.31
C MET A 93 -16.54 15.42 -21.36
N SER A 94 -17.51 14.63 -21.81
CA SER A 94 -17.39 13.69 -22.92
C SER A 94 -17.24 14.44 -24.25
N CYS A 95 -16.42 13.92 -25.17
CA CYS A 95 -16.38 14.40 -26.55
C CYS A 95 -17.55 13.81 -27.36
N ALA A 96 -18.18 14.65 -28.20
CA ALA A 96 -19.10 14.28 -29.26
C ALA A 96 -18.46 14.58 -30.62
#